data_AF-A0A0G1RM24-F1
#
_entry.id   AF-A0A0G1RM24-F1
#
_cell.length_a   1.000
_cell.length_b   1.000
_cell.length_c   1.000
_cell.angle_alpha   90.00
_cell.angle_beta   90.00
_cell.angle_gamma   90.00
#
_symmetry.space_group_name_H-M   'P 1'
#
loop_
_entity.id
_entity.type
_entity.pdbx_description
1 polymer ?
#
loop_
_entity_poly.entity_id
_entity_poly.type
_entity_poly.pdbx_seq_one_letter_code
_entity_poly.pdbx_strand_id
1 'polypeptide(L)'
;GYNAIMWKGQLPATSRVQFQFATSNSPSGPWNFAGPDGLPTSYYEPSDPDIPIRISPAYHNNMRYFRYRIILKPSNSGLASPRVDDVIINWSP
;
A
#
# COMPACT_ATOMS: atom_id res chain seq x y z
N GLY A 1 -6.58 -13.83 -6.46
CA GLY A 1 -6.22 -13.05 -5.26
C GLY A 1 -5.46 -11.76 -5.58
N TYR A 2 -5.26 -10.90 -4.56
CA TYR A 2 -4.42 -9.69 -4.67
C TYR A 2 -2.95 -10.08 -4.56
N ASN A 3 -2.15 -9.74 -5.57
CA ASN A 3 -0.80 -10.28 -5.75
C ASN A 3 0.27 -9.29 -5.27
N ALA A 4 0.20 -8.06 -5.76
CA ALA A 4 1.22 -7.04 -5.47
C ALA A 4 0.63 -5.63 -5.59
N ILE A 5 1.27 -4.70 -4.90
CA ILE A 5 1.07 -3.26 -5.05
C ILE A 5 2.38 -2.61 -5.50
N MET A 6 2.27 -1.66 -6.42
CA MET A 6 3.36 -0.85 -6.94
C MET A 6 2.85 0.58 -7.11
N TRP A 7 3.75 1.55 -7.13
CA TRP A 7 3.40 2.94 -7.38
C TRP A 7 4.41 3.61 -8.29
N LYS A 8 3.99 4.68 -8.96
CA LYS A 8 4.86 5.55 -9.77
C LYS A 8 4.95 6.92 -9.17
N GLY A 9 6.08 7.58 -9.38
CA GLY A 9 6.27 8.97 -9.01
C GLY A 9 7.70 9.26 -8.60
N GLN A 10 7.88 10.11 -7.59
CA GLN A 10 9.19 10.55 -7.14
C GLN A 10 9.36 10.25 -5.65
N LEU A 11 10.48 9.61 -5.31
CA LEU A 11 10.91 9.37 -3.93
C LEU A 11 12.17 10.21 -3.63
N PRO A 12 12.07 11.36 -2.96
CA PRO A 12 13.24 12.06 -2.46
C PRO A 12 14.02 11.19 -1.46
N ALA A 13 15.33 11.43 -1.36
CA ALA A 13 16.17 10.72 -0.39
C ALA A 13 15.60 10.85 1.02
N THR A 14 15.60 9.74 1.78
CA THR A 14 15.07 9.61 3.15
C THR A 14 13.54 9.77 3.30
N SER A 15 12.81 10.12 2.25
CA SER A 15 11.34 10.06 2.25
C SER A 15 10.85 8.62 2.21
N ARG A 16 9.58 8.40 2.56
CA ARG A 16 8.94 7.07 2.47
C ARG A 16 7.53 7.16 1.91
N VAL A 17 7.15 6.16 1.12
CA VAL A 17 5.77 5.97 0.67
C VAL A 17 5.27 4.64 1.22
N GLN A 18 4.31 4.73 2.13
CA GLN A 18 3.78 3.58 2.84
C GLN A 18 2.33 3.33 2.44
N PHE A 19 1.95 2.07 2.34
CA PHE A 19 0.60 1.64 2.01
C PHE A 19 0.03 0.77 3.11
N GLN A 20 -1.27 0.86 3.30
CA GLN A 20 -2.03 -0.17 3.98
C GLN A 20 -3.20 -0.59 3.13
N PHE A 21 -3.57 -1.85 3.27
CA PHE A 21 -4.61 -2.50 2.49
C PHE A 21 -5.73 -2.94 3.43
N ALA A 22 -6.97 -2.79 2.98
CA ALA A 22 -8.16 -3.28 3.69
C ALA A 22 -9.01 -4.05 2.68
N THR A 23 -9.55 -5.18 3.10
CA THR A 23 -10.36 -6.05 2.26
C THR A 23 -11.62 -6.51 2.99
N SER A 24 -12.73 -6.63 2.26
CA SER A 24 -14.02 -7.01 2.83
C SER A 24 -14.88 -7.75 1.81
N ASN A 25 -15.84 -8.54 2.30
CA ASN A 25 -16.92 -9.12 1.49
C ASN A 25 -18.15 -8.23 1.39
N SER A 26 -18.18 -7.10 2.12
CA SER A 26 -19.24 -6.10 2.05
C SER A 26 -18.72 -4.78 1.45
N PRO A 27 -19.50 -4.12 0.58
CA PRO A 27 -19.12 -2.82 0.00
C PRO A 27 -19.12 -1.68 1.03
N SER A 28 -19.71 -1.87 2.22
CA SER A 28 -19.69 -0.89 3.31
C SER A 28 -18.55 -1.10 4.31
N GLY A 29 -17.79 -2.20 4.21
CA GLY A 29 -16.75 -2.56 5.16
C GLY A 29 -17.16 -3.70 6.10
N PRO A 30 -16.44 -3.96 7.20
CA PRO A 30 -15.42 -3.10 7.80
C PRO A 30 -14.18 -2.88 6.93
N TRP A 31 -13.51 -1.74 7.12
CA TRP A 31 -12.27 -1.37 6.42
C TRP A 31 -11.11 -1.35 7.40
N ASN A 32 -10.60 -2.54 7.73
CA ASN A 32 -9.46 -2.70 8.62
C ASN A 32 -8.17 -2.58 7.81
N PHE A 33 -7.56 -1.39 7.82
CA PHE A 33 -6.30 -1.13 7.13
C PHE A 33 -5.15 -1.79 7.88
N ALA A 34 -4.40 -2.65 7.19
CA ALA A 34 -3.27 -3.37 7.74
C ALA A 34 -2.10 -3.44 6.73
N GLY A 35 -0.91 -3.69 7.26
CA GLY A 35 0.27 -4.02 6.45
C GLY A 35 0.45 -5.53 6.26
N PRO A 36 1.67 -5.99 5.90
CA PRO A 36 1.93 -7.36 5.46
C PRO A 36 1.72 -8.45 6.52
N ASP A 37 1.72 -8.08 7.81
CA ASP A 37 1.52 -8.96 8.96
C ASP A 37 0.08 -8.91 9.53
N GLY A 38 -0.84 -8.20 8.86
CA GLY A 38 -2.22 -8.05 9.30
C GLY A 38 -2.43 -7.05 10.44
N LEU A 39 -1.39 -6.31 10.86
CA LEU A 39 -1.49 -5.31 11.92
C LEU A 39 -1.77 -3.90 11.37
N PRO A 40 -2.53 -3.07 12.12
CA PRO A 40 -2.78 -1.68 11.74
C PRO A 40 -1.57 -0.75 11.91
N THR A 41 -0.50 -1.24 12.52
CA THR A 41 0.75 -0.51 12.79
C THR A 41 1.86 -0.82 11.79
N SER A 42 1.65 -1.77 10.88
CA SER A 42 2.60 -2.14 9.84
C SER A 42 2.19 -1.60 8.47
N TYR A 43 3.12 -1.59 7.52
CA TYR A 43 2.93 -0.96 6.21
C TYR A 43 3.58 -1.79 5.12
N TYR A 44 2.94 -1.84 3.95
CA TYR A 44 3.61 -2.21 2.72
C TYR A 44 4.42 -1.00 2.26
N GLU A 45 5.73 -1.15 2.10
CA GLU A 45 6.62 -0.05 1.75
C GLU A 45 7.58 -0.51 0.65
N PRO A 46 7.23 -0.28 -0.63
CA PRO A 46 8.16 -0.47 -1.74
C PRO A 46 9.41 0.40 -1.55
N SER A 47 10.58 -0.14 -1.93
CA SER A 47 11.86 0.55 -1.75
C SER A 47 11.98 1.80 -2.63
N ASP A 48 11.38 1.78 -3.82
CA ASP A 48 11.43 2.83 -4.83
C ASP A 48 10.14 2.82 -5.69
N PRO A 49 9.88 3.88 -6.47
CA PRO A 49 8.89 3.85 -7.54
C PRO A 49 9.15 2.68 -8.50
N ASP A 50 8.09 2.18 -9.14
CA ASP A 50 8.14 1.09 -10.12
C ASP A 50 8.64 -0.27 -9.58
N ILE A 51 8.83 -0.40 -8.25
CA ILE A 51 9.15 -1.66 -7.60
C ILE A 51 7.89 -2.27 -6.97
N PRO A 52 7.42 -3.45 -7.42
CA PRO A 52 6.27 -4.10 -6.81
C PRO A 52 6.64 -4.74 -5.47
N ILE A 53 5.75 -4.63 -4.49
CA ILE A 53 5.80 -5.39 -3.24
C ILE A 53 4.59 -6.33 -3.15
N ARG A 54 4.82 -7.55 -2.64
CA ARG A 54 3.78 -8.57 -2.50
C ARG A 54 2.72 -8.14 -1.47
N ILE A 55 1.45 -8.24 -1.84
CA ILE A 55 0.33 -8.13 -0.89
C ILE A 55 0.19 -9.48 -0.18
N SER A 56 0.06 -9.46 1.15
CA SER A 56 0.00 -10.70 1.93
C SER A 56 -1.33 -11.43 1.68
N PRO A 57 -1.31 -12.62 1.07
CA PRO A 57 -2.55 -13.34 0.76
C PRO A 57 -3.26 -13.83 2.03
N ALA A 58 -2.53 -14.03 3.13
CA ALA A 58 -3.08 -14.49 4.40
C ALA A 58 -4.11 -13.53 5.00
N TYR A 59 -4.02 -12.23 4.69
CA TYR A 59 -4.86 -11.19 5.27
C TYR A 59 -5.82 -10.53 4.27
N HIS A 60 -5.61 -10.73 2.97
CA HIS A 60 -6.33 -9.98 1.93
C HIS A 60 -7.04 -10.83 0.86
N ASN A 61 -6.76 -12.14 0.75
CA ASN A 61 -7.46 -12.99 -0.22
C ASN A 61 -8.84 -13.44 0.28
N ASN A 62 -9.63 -14.03 -0.63
CA ASN A 62 -11.01 -14.48 -0.39
C ASN A 62 -11.98 -13.36 0.02
N MET A 63 -11.69 -12.14 -0.44
CA MET A 63 -12.48 -10.94 -0.18
C MET A 63 -12.84 -10.24 -1.50
N ARG A 64 -14.10 -9.82 -1.63
CA ARG A 64 -14.64 -9.24 -2.87
C ARG A 64 -14.24 -7.78 -3.13
N TYR A 65 -14.04 -6.99 -2.09
CA TYR A 65 -13.76 -5.57 -2.17
C TYR A 65 -12.43 -5.24 -1.49
N PHE A 66 -11.76 -4.20 -1.98
CA PHE A 66 -10.56 -3.67 -1.35
C PHE A 66 -10.61 -2.14 -1.25
N ARG A 67 -9.83 -1.61 -0.31
CA ARG A 67 -9.42 -0.21 -0.23
C ARG A 67 -7.95 -0.16 0.11
N TYR A 68 -7.29 0.91 -0.29
CA TYR A 68 -5.94 1.22 0.15
C TYR A 68 -5.88 2.65 0.69
N ARG A 69 -4.90 2.91 1.54
CA ARG A 69 -4.50 4.26 1.93
C ARG A 69 -3.00 4.41 1.76
N ILE A 70 -2.59 5.65 1.46
CA ILE A 70 -1.19 6.01 1.26
C ILE A 70 -0.78 6.94 2.40
N ILE A 71 0.36 6.69 3.01
CA ILE A 71 1.02 7.57 3.96
C ILE A 71 2.31 8.07 3.30
N LEU A 72 2.37 9.38 3.06
CA LEU A 72 3.54 10.06 2.53
C LEU A 72 4.37 10.62 3.68
N LYS A 73 5.59 10.12 3.85
CA LYS A 73 6.53 10.65 4.84
C LYS A 73 7.55 11.54 4.13
N PRO A 74 7.67 12.82 4.50
CA PRO A 74 8.68 13.69 3.93
C PRO A 74 10.09 13.19 4.29
N SER A 75 11.08 13.73 3.60
CA SER A 75 12.49 13.58 3.94
C SER A 75 12.76 13.98 5.40
N ASN A 76 13.87 13.49 5.98
CA ASN A 76 14.24 13.78 7.37
C ASN A 76 14.42 15.29 7.64
N SER A 77 14.78 16.07 6.62
CA SER A 77 14.88 17.53 6.71
C SER A 77 13.53 18.25 6.62
N GLY A 78 12.47 17.55 6.19
CA GLY A 78 11.15 18.13 5.92
C GLY A 78 11.08 18.98 4.65
N LEU A 79 12.17 19.12 3.90
CA LEU A 79 12.26 20.04 2.74
C LEU A 79 11.78 19.41 1.43
N ALA A 80 11.71 18.08 1.37
CA ALA A 80 11.21 17.34 0.22
C ALA A 80 10.15 16.32 0.66
N SER A 81 9.09 16.21 -0.16
CA SER A 81 8.00 15.26 0.03
C SER A 81 7.91 14.32 -1.18
N PRO A 82 7.57 13.05 -0.98
CA PRO A 82 7.33 12.14 -2.09
C PRO A 82 6.07 12.51 -2.86
N ARG A 83 6.06 12.20 -4.15
CA ARG A 83 4.90 12.36 -5.02
C ARG A 83 4.50 11.00 -5.57
N VAL A 84 3.22 10.66 -5.46
CA VAL A 84 2.65 9.44 -6.06
C VAL A 84 1.76 9.88 -7.20
N ASP A 85 2.12 9.46 -8.41
CA ASP A 85 1.44 9.79 -9.66
C ASP A 85 0.44 8.66 -10.03
N ASP A 86 0.82 7.40 -9.81
CA ASP A 86 -0.04 6.23 -10.03
C ASP A 86 0.08 5.20 -8.89
N VAL A 87 -1.00 4.46 -8.65
CA VAL A 87 -1.01 3.24 -7.83
C VAL A 87 -1.48 2.07 -8.70
N ILE A 88 -0.64 1.05 -8.81
CA ILE A 88 -0.91 -0.15 -9.61
C ILE A 88 -1.11 -1.33 -8.66
N ILE A 89 -2.24 -2.02 -8.80
CA ILE A 89 -2.56 -3.22 -8.03
C ILE A 89 -2.66 -4.39 -9.00
N ASN A 90 -1.84 -5.41 -8.80
CA ASN A 90 -1.92 -6.65 -9.55
C ASN A 90 -2.89 -7.61 -8.86
N TRP A 91 -3.89 -8.07 -9.61
CA TRP A 91 -4.90 -9.03 -9.14
C TRP A 91 -5.15 -10.09 -10.22
N SER A 92 -5.37 -11.31 -9.79
CA SER A 92 -5.87 -12.41 -10.62
C SER A 92 -7.09 -13.04 -9.96
N PRO A 93 -7.96 -13.77 -10.68
CA PRO A 93 -9.00 -14.60 -10.06
C PRO A 93 -8.42 -15.55 -9.01
#